data_AF-R4UIX5-F1
#
_entry.id   AF-R4UIX5-F1
#
_cell.length_a   1.000
_cell.length_b   1.000
_cell.length_c   1.000
_cell.angle_alpha   90.00
_cell.angle_beta   90.00
_cell.angle_gamma   90.00
#
_symmetry.space_group_name_H-M   'P 1'
#
loop_
_entity.id
_entity.type
_entity.pdbx_description
1 polymer ?
#
loop_
_entity_poly.entity_id
_entity_poly.type
_entity_poly.pdbx_seq_one_letter_code
_entity_poly.pdbx_strand_id
1 'polypeptide(L)'
;MNYKHFITNERALLESYKIQGLKNRECARRLNKHESTISRELKCCKLNKYTAKQAILDYKKQRRKCGNKKKLSFNQRKYINYGLKNLWSPEQIIGRFKQLTNFEKGNFGFNYSDISLGKSISTIYRYIKIKAFSLAQTTLRHYKTHTKPKFTNDKRHIWEIKRDKFDFGHFEADLIVGKNNKSYKLTITERLTNLNYICHLDDKASSSINKNLINFFKNSTILKYAKSLTLDNGSEFAMWKEFEQDTGIPIYFTAPSSPWKKGTIEHENKLFRQRYPKHKNLNKYSEKYDKENIILLNNRPRKKLNFKTPVEVFQMFSPYFDLLKTCTYLALIMIIYII
;
A
#
# COMPACT_ATOMS: atom_id res chain seq x y z
N MET A 1 -31.68 9.71 30.94
CA MET A 1 -32.60 10.15 29.86
C MET A 1 -31.80 10.53 28.62
N ASN A 2 -32.16 10.03 27.43
CA ASN A 2 -31.54 10.46 26.17
C ASN A 2 -32.11 11.82 25.74
N TYR A 3 -31.26 12.84 25.64
CA TYR A 3 -31.66 14.18 25.20
C TYR A 3 -32.01 14.19 23.70
N LYS A 4 -33.31 14.21 23.38
CA LYS A 4 -33.80 14.35 22.00
C LYS A 4 -33.79 15.83 21.59
N HIS A 5 -32.85 16.21 20.73
CA HIS A 5 -32.85 17.53 20.07
C HIS A 5 -34.14 17.75 19.27
N PHE A 6 -34.58 19.01 19.16
CA PHE A 6 -35.66 19.37 18.23
C PHE A 6 -35.29 19.02 16.79
N ILE A 7 -36.24 18.47 16.03
CA ILE A 7 -36.15 18.34 14.57
C ILE A 7 -36.70 19.59 13.87
N THR A 8 -36.48 19.69 12.54
CA THR A 8 -36.91 20.84 11.72
C THR A 8 -38.39 21.18 11.91
N ASN A 9 -39.27 20.19 11.82
CA ASN A 9 -40.72 20.39 11.88
C ASN A 9 -41.19 20.82 13.27
N GLU A 10 -40.60 20.25 14.34
CA GLU A 10 -40.91 20.66 15.72
C GLU A 10 -40.55 22.13 16.00
N ARG A 11 -39.51 22.66 15.35
CA ARG A 11 -39.16 24.09 15.44
C ARG A 11 -40.17 24.97 14.72
N ALA A 12 -40.62 24.57 13.53
CA ALA A 12 -41.64 25.31 12.77
C ALA A 12 -42.98 25.33 13.50
N LEU A 13 -43.38 24.22 14.12
CA LEU A 13 -44.57 24.15 14.98
C LEU A 13 -44.40 24.97 16.27
N LEU A 14 -43.20 24.99 16.87
CA LEU A 14 -42.94 25.85 18.03
C LEU A 14 -43.03 27.34 17.68
N GLU A 15 -42.56 27.75 16.49
CA GLU A 15 -42.72 29.11 15.98
C GLU A 15 -44.19 29.49 15.78
N SER A 16 -44.99 28.65 15.10
CA SER A 16 -46.42 28.92 14.92
C SER A 16 -47.18 28.98 16.24
N TYR A 17 -46.85 28.11 17.21
CA TYR A 17 -47.45 28.17 18.55
C TYR A 17 -47.06 29.44 19.33
N LYS A 18 -45.86 30.00 19.13
CA LYS A 18 -45.49 31.28 19.75
C LYS A 18 -46.16 32.47 19.09
N ILE A 19 -46.39 32.44 17.78
CA ILE A 19 -47.19 33.44 17.06
C ILE A 19 -48.64 33.43 17.57
N GLN A 20 -49.20 32.25 17.86
CA GLN A 20 -50.53 32.08 18.49
C GLN A 20 -50.58 32.41 20.00
N GLY A 21 -49.50 32.91 20.60
CA GLY A 21 -49.47 33.30 22.02
C GLY A 21 -49.53 32.15 23.04
N LEU A 22 -49.34 30.89 22.63
CA LEU A 22 -49.49 29.72 23.53
C LEU A 22 -48.41 29.70 24.62
N LYS A 23 -48.83 29.40 25.86
CA LYS A 23 -47.93 29.24 27.03
C LYS A 23 -46.98 28.03 26.86
N ASN A 24 -45.80 28.09 27.47
CA ASN A 24 -44.75 27.07 27.30
C ASN A 24 -45.21 25.64 27.64
N ARG A 25 -45.95 25.46 28.74
CA ARG A 25 -46.58 24.20 29.13
C ARG A 25 -47.49 23.59 28.05
N GLU A 26 -48.26 24.41 27.35
CA GLU A 26 -49.16 23.94 26.28
C GLU A 26 -48.39 23.61 25.00
N CYS A 27 -47.36 24.38 24.65
CA CYS A 27 -46.42 24.00 23.57
C CYS A 27 -45.72 22.67 23.88
N ALA A 28 -45.35 22.45 25.14
CA ALA A 28 -44.70 21.22 25.61
C ALA A 28 -45.63 20.00 25.45
N ARG A 29 -46.90 20.14 25.87
CA ARG A 29 -47.96 19.13 25.70
C ARG A 29 -48.18 18.80 24.21
N ARG A 30 -48.39 19.81 23.36
CA ARG A 30 -48.64 19.62 21.91
C ARG A 30 -47.47 19.00 21.15
N LEU A 31 -46.23 19.27 21.56
CA LEU A 31 -45.02 18.72 20.92
C LEU A 31 -44.53 17.42 21.57
N ASN A 32 -45.23 16.91 22.60
CA ASN A 32 -44.82 15.78 23.43
C ASN A 32 -43.35 15.92 23.92
N LYS A 33 -43.04 17.07 24.51
CA LYS A 33 -41.74 17.42 25.12
C LYS A 33 -41.94 17.86 26.56
N HIS A 34 -40.86 17.82 27.34
CA HIS A 34 -40.83 18.45 28.66
C HIS A 34 -40.79 19.99 28.56
N GLU A 35 -41.41 20.71 29.49
CA GLU A 35 -41.50 22.19 29.47
C GLU A 35 -40.11 22.86 29.50
N SER A 36 -39.15 22.28 30.23
CA SER A 36 -37.76 22.77 30.24
C SER A 36 -37.05 22.60 28.88
N THR A 37 -37.47 21.66 28.04
CA THR A 37 -36.95 21.48 26.68
C THR A 37 -37.44 22.59 25.76
N ILE A 38 -38.72 22.98 25.85
CA ILE A 38 -39.27 24.18 25.18
C ILE A 38 -38.50 25.43 25.62
N SER A 39 -38.36 25.64 26.93
CA SER A 39 -37.66 26.81 27.50
C SER A 39 -36.21 26.93 27.00
N ARG A 40 -35.46 25.82 26.99
CA ARG A 40 -34.07 25.79 26.49
C ARG A 40 -33.96 26.13 25.00
N GLU A 41 -34.86 25.61 24.16
CA GLU A 41 -34.85 25.87 22.71
C GLU A 41 -35.23 27.33 22.41
N LEU A 42 -36.21 27.91 23.11
CA LEU A 42 -36.54 29.34 22.99
C LEU A 42 -35.35 30.22 23.41
N LYS A 43 -34.67 29.87 24.52
CA LYS A 43 -33.50 30.60 25.05
C LYS A 43 -32.25 30.50 24.15
N CYS A 44 -32.26 29.66 23.10
CA CYS A 44 -31.20 29.63 22.09
C CYS A 44 -31.28 30.77 21.06
N CYS A 45 -32.45 31.40 20.88
CA CYS A 45 -32.59 32.59 20.06
C CYS A 45 -32.22 33.84 20.86
N LYS A 46 -31.23 34.61 20.39
CA LYS A 46 -30.79 35.87 21.03
C LYS A 46 -31.63 37.10 20.66
N LEU A 47 -32.53 36.97 19.70
CA LEU A 47 -33.44 38.03 19.26
C LEU A 47 -34.76 37.94 20.04
N ASN A 48 -35.44 39.06 20.23
CA ASN A 48 -36.69 39.16 21.01
C ASN A 48 -37.87 38.33 20.44
N LYS A 49 -37.71 37.67 19.29
CA LYS A 49 -38.68 36.75 18.69
C LYS A 49 -37.98 35.45 18.29
N TYR A 50 -38.61 34.31 18.58
CA TYR A 50 -38.14 32.99 18.17
C TYR A 50 -38.49 32.75 16.69
N THR A 51 -37.53 32.28 15.91
CA THR A 51 -37.72 31.92 14.49
C THR A 51 -37.07 30.58 14.20
N ALA A 52 -37.82 29.63 13.66
CA ALA A 52 -37.35 28.27 13.41
C ALA A 52 -36.15 28.26 12.45
N LYS A 53 -36.20 29.09 11.38
CA LYS A 53 -35.08 29.28 10.44
C LYS A 53 -33.78 29.63 11.15
N GLN A 54 -33.82 30.56 12.10
CA GLN A 54 -32.63 30.99 12.85
C GLN A 54 -32.16 29.89 13.82
N ALA A 55 -33.08 29.28 14.58
CA ALA A 55 -32.76 28.17 15.48
C ALA A 55 -32.12 26.96 14.74
N ILE A 56 -32.55 26.67 13.50
CA ILE A 56 -31.94 25.65 12.64
C ILE A 56 -30.52 26.06 12.21
N LEU A 57 -30.31 27.31 11.82
CA LEU A 57 -28.99 27.82 11.40
C LEU A 57 -27.99 27.78 12.57
N ASP A 58 -28.40 28.23 13.76
CA ASP A 58 -27.55 28.22 14.95
C ASP A 58 -27.29 26.80 15.45
N TYR A 59 -28.28 25.90 15.43
CA TYR A 59 -28.07 24.48 15.68
C TYR A 59 -27.04 23.88 14.71
N LYS A 60 -27.16 24.14 13.40
CA LYS A 60 -26.17 23.69 12.40
C LYS A 60 -24.78 24.28 12.67
N LYS A 61 -24.68 25.57 13.02
CA LYS A 61 -23.42 26.27 13.35
C LYS A 61 -22.73 25.68 14.58
N GLN A 62 -23.50 25.36 15.62
CA GLN A 62 -22.96 24.75 16.84
C GLN A 62 -22.62 23.27 16.64
N ARG A 63 -23.44 22.50 15.91
CA ARG A 63 -23.14 21.10 15.55
C ARG A 63 -21.86 20.94 14.71
N ARG A 64 -21.49 21.94 13.90
CA ARG A 64 -20.17 22.01 13.21
C ARG A 64 -18.98 22.19 14.17
N LYS A 65 -19.20 22.68 15.41
CA LYS A 65 -18.17 22.76 16.46
C LYS A 65 -18.11 21.51 17.32
N CYS A 66 -19.23 20.80 17.46
CA CYS A 66 -19.33 19.53 18.17
C CYS A 66 -18.53 18.40 17.49
N GLY A 67 -18.21 17.37 18.27
CA GLY A 67 -17.43 16.22 17.81
C GLY A 67 -15.93 16.41 18.05
N ASN A 68 -15.23 15.29 18.23
CA ASN A 68 -13.80 15.32 18.50
C ASN A 68 -13.04 15.78 17.24
N LYS A 69 -12.48 17.00 17.29
CA LYS A 69 -11.67 17.60 16.21
C LYS A 69 -10.31 16.90 16.12
N LYS A 70 -10.31 15.62 15.76
CA LYS A 70 -9.11 14.87 15.39
C LYS A 70 -8.57 15.50 14.10
N LYS A 71 -7.67 16.48 14.26
CA LYS A 71 -6.78 16.94 13.19
C LYS A 71 -5.52 16.08 13.24
N LEU A 72 -4.91 15.85 12.08
CA LEU A 72 -3.53 15.40 12.01
C LEU A 72 -2.65 16.62 12.28
N SER A 73 -1.58 16.46 13.08
CA SER A 73 -0.53 17.49 13.14
C SER A 73 0.14 17.62 11.77
N PHE A 74 0.86 18.71 11.54
CA PHE A 74 1.60 18.92 10.29
C PHE A 74 2.55 17.74 10.00
N ASN A 75 3.35 17.32 10.99
CA ASN A 75 4.29 16.21 10.85
C ASN A 75 3.59 14.86 10.64
N GLN A 76 2.50 14.58 11.37
CA GLN A 76 1.65 13.39 11.11
C GLN A 76 1.14 13.37 9.67
N ARG A 77 0.67 14.52 9.16
CA ARG A 77 0.15 14.64 7.79
C ARG A 77 1.28 14.51 6.75
N LYS A 78 2.46 15.09 6.99
CA LYS A 78 3.66 14.98 6.14
C LYS A 78 4.10 13.52 6.00
N TYR A 79 4.24 12.80 7.11
CA TYR A 79 4.66 11.39 7.11
C TYR A 79 3.62 10.46 6.46
N ILE A 80 2.33 10.62 6.78
CA ILE A 80 1.27 9.80 6.15
C ILE A 80 1.18 10.09 4.64
N ASN A 81 1.30 11.36 4.22
CA ASN A 81 1.37 11.71 2.79
C ASN A 81 2.58 11.07 2.09
N TYR A 82 3.76 11.10 2.71
CA TYR A 82 4.97 10.45 2.16
C TYR A 82 4.71 8.95 1.92
N GLY A 83 4.24 8.23 2.94
CA GLY A 83 3.94 6.80 2.80
C GLY A 83 2.89 6.52 1.72
N LEU A 84 1.77 7.26 1.71
CA LEU A 84 0.71 7.05 0.73
C LEU A 84 1.12 7.41 -0.71
N LYS A 85 1.94 8.45 -0.92
CA LYS A 85 2.54 8.76 -2.24
C LYS A 85 3.41 7.61 -2.75
N ASN A 86 4.13 6.95 -1.84
CA ASN A 86 4.91 5.75 -2.12
C ASN A 86 4.07 4.44 -2.13
N LEU A 87 2.73 4.57 -2.21
CA LEU A 87 1.74 3.49 -2.22
C LEU A 87 1.68 2.63 -0.94
N TRP A 88 2.32 3.02 0.17
CA TRP A 88 2.32 2.23 1.40
C TRP A 88 0.91 2.11 1.97
N SER A 89 0.53 0.91 2.42
CA SER A 89 -0.74 0.71 3.11
C SER A 89 -0.75 1.44 4.46
N PRO A 90 -1.92 1.81 5.00
CA PRO A 90 -2.00 2.37 6.36
C PRO A 90 -1.34 1.51 7.45
N GLU A 91 -1.34 0.18 7.29
CA GLU A 91 -0.61 -0.74 8.17
C GLU A 91 0.91 -0.63 7.99
N GLN A 92 1.41 -0.58 6.75
CA GLN A 92 2.84 -0.35 6.47
C GLN A 92 3.33 0.98 7.04
N ILE A 93 2.52 2.05 6.91
CA ILE A 93 2.83 3.39 7.45
C ILE A 93 2.93 3.35 8.98
N ILE A 94 1.93 2.78 9.68
CA ILE A 94 1.93 2.72 11.15
C ILE A 94 3.03 1.78 11.67
N GLY A 95 3.22 0.63 11.03
CA GLY A 95 4.22 -0.36 11.43
C GLY A 95 5.65 0.15 11.26
N ARG A 96 5.96 0.76 10.10
CA ARG A 96 7.26 1.41 9.86
C ARG A 96 7.50 2.55 10.83
N PHE A 97 6.48 3.35 11.10
CA PHE A 97 6.56 4.43 12.08
C PHE A 97 7.01 3.91 13.45
N LYS A 98 6.29 2.90 13.98
CA LYS A 98 6.63 2.25 15.26
C LYS A 98 8.02 1.61 15.26
N GLN A 99 8.41 0.98 14.15
CA GLN A 99 9.72 0.35 14.04
C GLN A 99 10.86 1.38 14.07
N LEU A 100 10.68 2.57 13.48
CA LEU A 100 11.68 3.62 13.47
C LEU A 100 11.71 4.46 14.76
N THR A 101 10.59 4.68 15.45
CA THR A 101 10.60 5.39 16.75
C THR A 101 11.41 4.69 17.84
N ASN A 102 11.67 3.39 17.68
CA ASN A 102 12.48 2.61 18.61
C ASN A 102 14.00 2.77 18.36
N PHE A 103 14.40 3.59 17.38
CA PHE A 103 15.80 3.94 17.10
C PHE A 103 15.94 5.47 17.12
N GLU A 104 16.81 6.00 17.98
CA GLU A 104 16.82 7.41 18.37
C GLU A 104 17.30 8.41 17.29
N LYS A 105 17.59 7.94 16.06
CA LYS A 105 18.09 8.80 14.97
C LYS A 105 17.20 8.74 13.73
N GLY A 106 16.84 9.93 13.23
CA GLY A 106 15.85 10.12 12.18
C GLY A 106 16.30 9.70 10.78
N ASN A 107 15.91 8.50 10.34
CA ASN A 107 16.00 8.13 8.92
C ASN A 107 14.96 8.90 8.06
N PHE A 108 15.23 9.08 6.77
CA PHE A 108 14.32 9.72 5.79
C PHE A 108 13.94 11.19 6.05
N GLY A 109 14.73 11.95 6.82
CA GLY A 109 14.47 13.39 7.04
C GLY A 109 13.24 13.68 7.91
N PHE A 110 12.89 12.76 8.80
CA PHE A 110 11.86 12.95 9.83
C PHE A 110 12.49 12.79 11.22
N ASN A 111 12.34 13.79 12.09
CA ASN A 111 12.51 13.58 13.53
C ASN A 111 11.33 12.75 14.05
N TYR A 112 11.58 11.49 14.37
CA TYR A 112 10.55 10.58 14.89
C TYR A 112 10.15 10.90 16.34
N SER A 113 11.02 11.57 17.11
CA SER A 113 10.73 12.19 18.42
C SER A 113 9.51 13.12 18.35
N ASP A 114 9.42 13.91 17.29
CA ASP A 114 8.46 15.01 17.14
C ASP A 114 7.11 14.53 16.57
N ILE A 115 6.92 13.21 16.46
CA ILE A 115 5.76 12.58 15.82
C ILE A 115 5.19 11.50 16.73
N SER A 116 4.35 11.86 17.70
CA SER A 116 3.41 10.87 18.25
C SER A 116 2.35 10.58 17.18
N LEU A 117 2.49 9.52 16.37
CA LEU A 117 1.55 9.26 15.27
C LEU A 117 0.14 8.99 15.82
N GLY A 118 0.03 8.15 16.85
CA GLY A 118 -1.18 7.97 17.68
C GLY A 118 -2.48 7.63 16.94
N LYS A 119 -2.43 7.20 15.68
CA LYS A 119 -3.61 6.91 14.85
C LYS A 119 -3.71 5.41 14.57
N SER A 120 -4.94 4.89 14.64
CA SER A 120 -5.25 3.53 14.18
C SER A 120 -5.25 3.43 12.65
N ILE A 121 -5.07 2.21 12.13
CA ILE A 121 -5.24 1.87 10.71
C ILE A 121 -6.60 2.38 10.18
N SER A 122 -7.68 2.13 10.93
CA SER A 122 -9.04 2.59 10.63
C SER A 122 -9.21 4.11 10.64
N THR A 123 -8.34 4.85 11.34
CA THR A 123 -8.33 6.31 11.31
C THR A 123 -7.69 6.84 10.03
N ILE A 124 -6.60 6.25 9.56
CA ILE A 124 -5.97 6.63 8.28
C ILE A 124 -6.90 6.32 7.10
N TYR A 125 -7.53 5.13 7.05
CA TYR A 125 -8.52 4.80 6.01
C TYR A 125 -9.70 5.79 5.96
N ARG A 126 -10.12 6.33 7.12
CA ARG A 126 -11.17 7.36 7.19
C ARG A 126 -10.73 8.67 6.54
N TYR A 127 -9.50 9.12 6.79
CA TYR A 127 -8.93 10.31 6.13
C TYR A 127 -8.79 10.13 4.62
N ILE A 128 -8.43 8.93 4.16
CA ILE A 128 -8.42 8.58 2.72
C ILE A 128 -9.85 8.68 2.15
N LYS A 129 -10.85 8.08 2.81
CA LYS A 129 -12.25 8.09 2.34
C LYS A 129 -12.83 9.51 2.21
N ILE A 130 -12.47 10.44 3.11
CA ILE A 130 -12.89 11.85 3.04
C ILE A 130 -11.97 12.74 2.18
N LYS A 131 -11.08 12.14 1.37
CA LYS A 131 -10.13 12.85 0.48
C LYS A 131 -9.24 13.89 1.20
N ALA A 132 -8.84 13.64 2.45
CA ALA A 132 -7.97 14.53 3.21
C ALA A 132 -6.50 14.56 2.72
N PHE A 133 -6.16 13.70 1.76
CA PHE A 133 -4.85 13.57 1.14
C PHE A 133 -4.99 13.62 -0.38
N SER A 134 -4.04 14.28 -1.07
CA SER A 134 -3.99 14.35 -2.53
C SER A 134 -3.42 13.05 -3.10
N LEU A 135 -4.29 12.05 -3.25
CA LEU A 135 -3.94 10.74 -3.78
C LEU A 135 -4.44 10.59 -5.22
N ALA A 136 -3.55 10.19 -6.12
CA ALA A 136 -3.97 9.58 -7.38
C ALA A 136 -4.72 8.28 -7.05
N GLN A 137 -6.00 8.18 -7.43
CA GLN A 137 -6.81 6.99 -7.16
C GLN A 137 -6.17 5.76 -7.81
N THR A 138 -5.56 4.91 -6.99
CA THR A 138 -5.07 3.60 -7.40
C THR A 138 -5.90 2.52 -6.71
N THR A 139 -6.30 1.54 -7.50
CA THR A 139 -7.44 0.65 -7.27
C THR A 139 -7.34 -0.16 -5.96
N LEU A 140 -8.34 0.01 -5.10
CA LEU A 140 -8.68 -1.00 -4.09
C LEU A 140 -9.09 -2.28 -4.84
N ARG A 141 -8.53 -3.42 -4.42
CA ARG A 141 -8.39 -4.59 -5.29
C ARG A 141 -9.48 -5.63 -5.03
N HIS A 142 -10.21 -6.02 -6.07
CA HIS A 142 -11.03 -7.23 -6.05
C HIS A 142 -10.16 -8.48 -6.31
N TYR A 143 -10.56 -9.59 -5.70
CA TYR A 143 -9.91 -10.90 -5.81
C TYR A 143 -10.61 -11.74 -6.89
N LYS A 144 -9.84 -12.48 -7.70
CA LYS A 144 -10.32 -13.57 -8.58
C LYS A 144 -9.28 -14.69 -8.62
N THR A 145 -9.76 -15.93 -8.64
CA THR A 145 -8.99 -17.18 -8.74
C THR A 145 -8.81 -17.61 -10.20
N HIS A 146 -7.81 -18.47 -10.46
CA HIS A 146 -7.59 -19.11 -11.76
C HIS A 146 -7.12 -20.57 -11.57
N THR A 147 -7.43 -21.41 -12.56
CA THR A 147 -7.16 -22.86 -12.64
C THR A 147 -5.93 -23.18 -13.52
N LYS A 148 -5.52 -24.46 -13.59
CA LYS A 148 -4.16 -24.91 -13.98
C LYS A 148 -4.13 -25.93 -15.14
N PRO A 149 -3.06 -25.98 -15.96
CA PRO A 149 -2.78 -27.07 -16.92
C PRO A 149 -1.58 -28.00 -16.52
N LYS A 150 -1.26 -28.96 -17.40
CA LYS A 150 -0.28 -30.08 -17.32
C LYS A 150 0.84 -29.94 -18.40
N PHE A 151 1.93 -30.73 -18.49
CA PHE A 151 2.85 -31.42 -17.54
C PHE A 151 3.92 -32.20 -18.39
N THR A 152 5.23 -32.15 -18.09
CA THR A 152 6.27 -33.01 -18.73
C THR A 152 7.42 -33.36 -17.76
N ASN A 153 8.08 -34.51 -17.99
CA ASN A 153 9.13 -35.10 -17.15
C ASN A 153 10.53 -34.83 -17.72
N ASP A 154 11.36 -34.05 -16.99
CA ASP A 154 12.85 -34.08 -17.02
C ASP A 154 13.51 -33.01 -16.11
N LYS A 155 12.75 -32.47 -15.15
CA LYS A 155 13.08 -31.22 -14.44
C LYS A 155 13.16 -31.44 -12.93
N ARG A 156 14.21 -30.92 -12.29
CA ARG A 156 14.26 -30.80 -10.82
C ARG A 156 13.12 -29.93 -10.32
N HIS A 157 12.46 -30.36 -9.25
CA HIS A 157 11.27 -29.71 -8.74
C HIS A 157 11.49 -29.03 -7.38
N ILE A 158 10.70 -27.99 -7.10
CA ILE A 158 10.79 -27.16 -5.89
C ILE A 158 10.69 -27.94 -4.54
N TRP A 159 10.21 -29.18 -4.52
CA TRP A 159 10.19 -30.00 -3.31
C TRP A 159 11.51 -30.72 -3.03
N GLU A 160 12.42 -30.80 -4.00
CA GLU A 160 13.79 -31.34 -3.82
C GLU A 160 14.70 -30.33 -3.11
N ILE A 161 14.31 -29.05 -3.03
CA ILE A 161 15.06 -28.02 -2.30
C ILE A 161 14.91 -28.22 -0.79
N LYS A 162 15.93 -28.79 -0.16
CA LYS A 162 16.12 -28.74 1.31
C LYS A 162 16.51 -27.31 1.70
N ARG A 163 15.55 -26.50 2.15
CA ARG A 163 15.78 -25.12 2.64
C ARG A 163 14.85 -24.75 3.78
N ASP A 164 15.35 -23.94 4.72
CA ASP A 164 14.51 -23.30 5.73
C ASP A 164 13.68 -22.16 5.10
N LYS A 165 12.58 -21.80 5.75
CA LYS A 165 11.82 -20.57 5.52
C LYS A 165 12.66 -19.30 5.73
N PHE A 166 13.68 -19.38 6.59
CA PHE A 166 14.60 -18.29 6.89
C PHE A 166 15.89 -18.31 6.06
N ASP A 167 16.05 -19.25 5.12
CA ASP A 167 17.30 -19.34 4.35
C ASP A 167 17.39 -18.28 3.24
N PHE A 168 18.53 -17.60 3.18
CA PHE A 168 18.83 -16.52 2.24
C PHE A 168 19.43 -17.05 0.93
N GLY A 169 19.22 -16.31 -0.16
CA GLY A 169 19.86 -16.61 -1.45
C GLY A 169 19.02 -17.49 -2.37
N HIS A 170 17.77 -17.75 -2.00
CA HIS A 170 16.83 -18.46 -2.85
C HIS A 170 15.98 -17.47 -3.64
N PHE A 171 16.07 -17.51 -4.96
CA PHE A 171 15.36 -16.62 -5.86
C PHE A 171 14.14 -17.31 -6.48
N GLU A 172 13.12 -16.54 -6.81
CA GLU A 172 12.00 -16.90 -7.69
C GLU A 172 12.04 -15.95 -8.90
N ALA A 173 11.71 -16.42 -10.10
CA ALA A 173 11.48 -15.54 -11.26
C ALA A 173 10.16 -15.87 -11.99
N ASP A 174 9.56 -14.86 -12.62
CA ASP A 174 8.21 -14.89 -13.17
C ASP A 174 8.03 -13.84 -14.28
N LEU A 175 7.16 -14.11 -15.25
CA LEU A 175 6.94 -13.23 -16.40
C LEU A 175 5.69 -12.35 -16.24
N ILE A 176 5.87 -11.03 -16.18
CA ILE A 176 4.76 -10.07 -16.23
C ILE A 176 4.38 -9.82 -17.68
N VAL A 177 3.31 -10.49 -18.13
CA VAL A 177 2.71 -10.30 -19.46
C VAL A 177 1.79 -9.07 -19.51
N GLY A 178 1.89 -8.29 -20.58
CA GLY A 178 1.09 -7.09 -20.87
C GLY A 178 -0.15 -7.33 -21.74
N LYS A 179 -0.56 -6.30 -22.50
CA LYS A 179 -1.71 -6.38 -23.43
C LYS A 179 -1.44 -7.40 -24.54
N ASN A 180 -2.45 -8.23 -24.84
CA ASN A 180 -2.52 -9.17 -25.96
C ASN A 180 -1.30 -10.10 -26.13
N ASN A 181 -0.54 -10.38 -25.07
CA ASN A 181 0.72 -11.14 -25.17
C ASN A 181 1.72 -10.52 -26.17
N LYS A 182 1.86 -9.18 -26.14
CA LYS A 182 2.76 -8.40 -27.02
C LYS A 182 3.75 -7.50 -26.28
N SER A 183 3.90 -7.67 -24.97
CA SER A 183 4.78 -6.83 -24.14
C SER A 183 5.08 -7.53 -22.83
N TYR A 184 6.34 -7.50 -22.41
CA TYR A 184 6.85 -8.40 -21.38
C TYR A 184 7.80 -7.67 -20.43
N LYS A 185 7.81 -8.10 -19.16
CA LYS A 185 8.85 -7.77 -18.19
C LYS A 185 9.16 -9.01 -17.35
N LEU A 186 10.42 -9.37 -17.21
CA LEU A 186 10.87 -10.43 -16.31
C LEU A 186 11.02 -9.86 -14.91
N THR A 187 10.47 -10.56 -13.92
CA THR A 187 10.61 -10.23 -12.50
C THR A 187 11.42 -11.30 -11.79
N ILE A 188 12.28 -10.88 -10.87
CA ILE A 188 13.11 -11.75 -10.05
C ILE A 188 12.96 -11.28 -8.59
N THR A 189 12.75 -12.20 -7.66
CA THR A 189 12.51 -11.90 -6.24
C THR A 189 13.34 -12.81 -5.34
N GLU A 190 14.11 -12.25 -4.41
CA GLU A 190 14.74 -13.02 -3.33
C GLU A 190 13.70 -13.34 -2.25
N ARG A 191 13.59 -14.61 -1.88
CA ARG A 191 12.45 -15.14 -1.13
C ARG A 191 12.43 -14.75 0.34
N LEU A 192 13.58 -14.56 0.99
CA LEU A 192 13.65 -14.21 2.40
C LEU A 192 13.28 -12.74 2.61
N THR A 193 13.99 -11.87 1.91
CA THR A 193 14.00 -10.41 2.02
C THR A 193 12.90 -9.72 1.22
N ASN A 194 12.25 -10.43 0.27
CA ASN A 194 11.34 -9.82 -0.71
C ASN A 194 12.01 -8.72 -1.56
N LEU A 195 13.34 -8.76 -1.75
CA LEU A 195 14.04 -7.86 -2.67
C LEU A 195 13.66 -8.23 -4.10
N ASN A 196 13.24 -7.24 -4.89
CA ASN A 196 12.81 -7.44 -6.27
C ASN A 196 13.75 -6.80 -7.28
N TYR A 197 13.76 -7.39 -8.47
CA TYR A 197 14.29 -6.83 -9.69
C TYR A 197 13.24 -6.97 -10.80
N ILE A 198 13.26 -6.05 -11.78
CA ILE A 198 12.48 -6.16 -13.00
C ILE A 198 13.32 -5.67 -14.18
N CYS A 199 13.33 -6.40 -15.29
CA CYS A 199 13.85 -5.91 -16.56
C CYS A 199 12.78 -5.96 -17.64
N HIS A 200 12.95 -5.12 -18.65
CA HIS A 200 12.15 -5.19 -19.87
C HIS A 200 12.62 -6.35 -20.74
N LEU A 201 11.71 -6.90 -21.54
CA LEU A 201 11.99 -7.92 -22.55
C LEU A 201 11.24 -7.55 -23.82
N ASP A 202 11.93 -7.63 -24.94
CA ASP A 202 11.37 -7.37 -26.28
C ASP A 202 10.39 -8.48 -26.69
N ASP A 203 10.70 -9.72 -26.30
CA ASP A 203 9.93 -10.92 -26.59
C ASP A 203 9.76 -11.84 -25.36
N LYS A 204 9.29 -13.06 -25.61
CA LYS A 204 9.19 -14.15 -24.62
C LYS A 204 10.01 -15.39 -25.05
N ALA A 205 11.00 -15.21 -25.91
CA ALA A 205 11.84 -16.30 -26.37
C ALA A 205 12.70 -16.81 -25.20
N SER A 206 12.90 -18.13 -25.14
CA SER A 206 13.69 -18.73 -24.06
C SER A 206 15.11 -18.20 -24.02
N SER A 207 15.72 -17.94 -25.19
CA SER A 207 17.07 -17.37 -25.30
C SER A 207 17.16 -15.96 -24.73
N SER A 208 16.19 -15.10 -25.07
CA SER A 208 16.09 -13.72 -24.57
C SER A 208 15.93 -13.68 -23.05
N ILE A 209 15.06 -14.53 -22.50
CA ILE A 209 14.83 -14.66 -21.05
C ILE A 209 16.06 -15.24 -20.35
N ASN A 210 16.68 -16.29 -20.91
CA ASN A 210 17.87 -16.94 -20.36
C ASN A 210 19.04 -15.96 -20.28
N LYS A 211 19.31 -15.23 -21.38
CA LYS A 211 20.33 -14.19 -21.45
C LYS A 211 20.11 -13.10 -20.39
N ASN A 212 18.87 -12.65 -20.18
CA ASN A 212 18.54 -11.67 -19.15
C ASN A 212 18.74 -12.20 -17.72
N LEU A 213 18.37 -13.46 -17.45
CA LEU A 213 18.64 -14.12 -16.16
C LEU A 213 20.15 -14.24 -15.90
N ILE A 214 20.92 -14.77 -16.86
CA ILE A 214 22.38 -14.89 -16.76
C ILE A 214 23.02 -13.52 -16.50
N ASN A 215 22.64 -12.50 -17.29
CA ASN A 215 23.15 -11.14 -17.17
C ASN A 215 22.85 -10.50 -15.80
N PHE A 216 21.66 -10.72 -15.24
CA PHE A 216 21.30 -10.24 -13.90
C PHE A 216 22.19 -10.87 -12.80
N PHE A 217 22.38 -12.20 -12.84
CA PHE A 217 23.20 -12.86 -11.82
C PHE A 217 24.70 -12.56 -12.02
N LYS A 218 25.27 -12.76 -13.21
CA LYS A 218 26.70 -12.53 -13.49
C LYS A 218 27.17 -11.10 -13.23
N ASN A 219 26.36 -10.09 -13.56
CA ASN A 219 26.74 -8.67 -13.38
C ASN A 219 26.40 -8.11 -12.01
N SER A 220 26.06 -8.96 -11.03
CA SER A 220 25.73 -8.53 -9.68
C SER A 220 26.49 -9.31 -8.63
N THR A 221 26.75 -8.68 -7.48
CA THR A 221 27.34 -9.36 -6.32
C THR A 221 26.42 -10.46 -5.75
N ILE A 222 25.17 -10.55 -6.23
CA ILE A 222 24.20 -11.59 -5.86
C ILE A 222 24.68 -12.99 -6.20
N LEU A 223 25.43 -13.19 -7.30
CA LEU A 223 25.87 -14.52 -7.74
C LEU A 223 26.53 -15.33 -6.61
N LYS A 224 27.41 -14.68 -5.84
CA LYS A 224 28.10 -15.28 -4.68
C LYS A 224 27.15 -15.78 -3.57
N TYR A 225 25.95 -15.24 -3.50
CA TYR A 225 24.95 -15.58 -2.49
C TYR A 225 23.76 -16.39 -3.05
N ALA A 226 23.70 -16.63 -4.36
CA ALA A 226 22.58 -17.29 -5.01
C ALA A 226 22.67 -18.81 -4.86
N LYS A 227 21.77 -19.38 -4.05
CA LYS A 227 21.68 -20.83 -3.76
C LYS A 227 20.79 -21.59 -4.73
N SER A 228 19.77 -20.94 -5.29
CA SER A 228 18.84 -21.57 -6.26
C SER A 228 17.99 -20.53 -6.98
N LEU A 229 17.56 -20.83 -8.20
CA LEU A 229 16.50 -20.11 -8.88
C LEU A 229 15.25 -20.99 -9.04
N THR A 230 14.07 -20.49 -8.65
CA THR A 230 12.78 -21.16 -8.86
C THR A 230 12.06 -20.54 -10.04
N LEU A 231 11.72 -21.37 -11.02
CA LEU A 231 10.94 -21.01 -12.21
C LEU A 231 9.60 -21.76 -12.24
N ASP A 232 8.67 -21.32 -13.09
CA ASP A 232 7.53 -22.16 -13.46
C ASP A 232 7.84 -23.02 -14.70
N ASN A 233 6.93 -23.93 -15.02
CA ASN A 233 7.10 -24.88 -16.10
C ASN A 233 6.81 -24.31 -17.51
N GLY A 234 6.76 -22.99 -17.67
CA GLY A 234 6.62 -22.33 -18.97
C GLY A 234 7.69 -22.75 -19.98
N SER A 235 7.32 -22.78 -21.26
CA SER A 235 8.23 -23.04 -22.38
C SER A 235 9.23 -21.90 -22.56
N GLU A 236 8.89 -20.70 -22.10
CA GLU A 236 9.76 -19.54 -21.98
C GLU A 236 11.00 -19.77 -21.09
N PHE A 237 11.01 -20.82 -20.26
CA PHE A 237 12.15 -21.22 -19.42
C PHE A 237 12.84 -22.51 -19.89
N ALA A 238 12.73 -22.86 -21.19
CA ALA A 238 13.30 -24.10 -21.75
C ALA A 238 14.84 -24.18 -21.67
N MET A 239 15.54 -23.05 -21.75
CA MET A 239 17.02 -23.00 -21.80
C MET A 239 17.71 -23.03 -20.41
N TRP A 240 17.00 -23.48 -19.38
CA TRP A 240 17.48 -23.55 -18.01
C TRP A 240 18.83 -24.29 -17.83
N LYS A 241 19.11 -25.32 -18.64
CA LYS A 241 20.40 -26.06 -18.58
C LYS A 241 21.60 -25.16 -18.86
N GLU A 242 21.47 -24.25 -19.84
CA GLU A 242 22.50 -23.25 -20.16
C GLU A 242 22.69 -22.28 -18.99
N PHE A 243 21.62 -21.80 -18.35
CA PHE A 243 21.73 -20.95 -17.16
C PHE A 243 22.46 -21.65 -15.99
N GLU A 244 22.17 -22.92 -15.73
CA GLU A 244 22.85 -23.68 -14.68
C GLU A 244 24.34 -23.85 -14.98
N GLN A 245 24.70 -24.16 -16.22
CA GLN A 245 26.08 -24.24 -16.68
C GLN A 245 26.81 -22.89 -16.55
N ASP A 246 26.15 -21.79 -16.95
CA ASP A 246 26.76 -20.46 -16.97
C ASP A 246 26.93 -19.84 -15.59
N THR A 247 26.04 -20.14 -14.65
CA THR A 247 25.99 -19.47 -13.33
C THR A 247 26.33 -20.38 -12.15
N GLY A 248 26.28 -21.70 -12.31
CA GLY A 248 26.36 -22.66 -11.21
C GLY A 248 25.12 -22.65 -10.28
N ILE A 249 24.12 -21.80 -10.53
CA ILE A 249 22.92 -21.70 -9.69
C ILE A 249 21.92 -22.79 -10.12
N PRO A 250 21.55 -23.74 -9.25
CA PRO A 250 20.59 -24.78 -9.61
C PRO A 250 19.18 -24.20 -9.81
N ILE A 251 18.54 -24.56 -10.92
CA ILE A 251 17.14 -24.27 -11.20
C ILE A 251 16.25 -25.39 -10.65
N TYR A 252 15.09 -24.96 -10.12
CA TYR A 252 14.01 -25.82 -9.69
C TYR A 252 12.68 -25.32 -10.23
N PHE A 253 11.79 -26.24 -10.59
CA PHE A 253 10.52 -25.93 -11.22
C PHE A 253 9.34 -26.11 -10.26
N THR A 254 8.37 -25.19 -10.30
CA THR A 254 7.15 -25.32 -9.48
C THR A 254 6.24 -26.44 -9.96
N ALA A 255 5.77 -27.28 -9.04
CA ALA A 255 4.68 -28.21 -9.31
C ALA A 255 3.38 -27.45 -9.65
N PRO A 256 2.58 -27.89 -10.63
CA PRO A 256 1.19 -27.47 -10.74
C PRO A 256 0.42 -27.73 -9.43
N SER A 257 0.74 -28.79 -8.67
CA SER A 257 0.07 -29.09 -7.40
C SER A 257 0.38 -28.10 -6.27
N SER A 258 1.53 -27.39 -6.30
CA SER A 258 2.05 -26.60 -5.16
C SER A 258 2.33 -25.11 -5.46
N PRO A 259 1.40 -24.33 -6.03
CA PRO A 259 1.64 -22.92 -6.41
C PRO A 259 1.96 -22.02 -5.20
N TRP A 260 1.48 -22.36 -4.00
CA TRP A 260 1.81 -21.64 -2.77
C TRP A 260 3.32 -21.61 -2.46
N LYS A 261 4.12 -22.51 -3.04
CA LYS A 261 5.58 -22.51 -2.91
C LYS A 261 6.28 -21.37 -3.69
N LYS A 262 5.62 -20.81 -4.72
CA LYS A 262 5.98 -19.55 -5.45
C LYS A 262 5.27 -18.32 -4.86
N GLY A 263 4.71 -18.44 -3.64
CA GLY A 263 3.84 -17.43 -3.03
C GLY A 263 4.49 -16.08 -2.78
N THR A 264 5.83 -16.00 -2.78
CA THR A 264 6.58 -14.76 -2.59
C THR A 264 6.54 -13.90 -3.85
N ILE A 265 7.02 -14.39 -5.00
CA ILE A 265 6.95 -13.62 -6.25
C ILE A 265 5.51 -13.39 -6.70
N GLU A 266 4.59 -14.32 -6.41
CA GLU A 266 3.17 -14.07 -6.61
C GLU A 266 2.66 -12.85 -5.82
N HIS A 267 3.14 -12.63 -4.59
CA HIS A 267 2.81 -11.45 -3.80
C HIS A 267 3.46 -10.20 -4.38
N GLU A 268 4.75 -10.26 -4.70
CA GLU A 268 5.49 -9.10 -5.20
C GLU A 268 5.02 -8.67 -6.60
N ASN A 269 4.67 -9.61 -7.48
CA ASN A 269 4.04 -9.32 -8.77
C ASN A 269 2.65 -8.69 -8.60
N LYS A 270 1.93 -8.99 -7.51
CA LYS A 270 0.69 -8.26 -7.17
C LYS A 270 0.97 -6.80 -6.78
N LEU A 271 2.16 -6.47 -6.27
CA LEU A 271 2.62 -5.08 -6.02
C LEU A 271 3.10 -4.40 -7.30
N PHE A 272 3.92 -5.06 -8.13
CA PHE A 272 4.30 -4.54 -9.46
C PHE A 272 3.08 -4.18 -10.32
N ARG A 273 2.01 -4.99 -10.29
CA ARG A 273 0.74 -4.70 -10.99
C ARG A 273 0.00 -3.45 -10.48
N GLN A 274 0.43 -2.78 -9.40
CA GLN A 274 -0.07 -1.46 -9.00
C GLN A 274 0.42 -0.35 -9.93
N ARG A 275 1.60 -0.53 -10.56
CA ARG A 275 2.18 0.41 -11.54
C ARG A 275 2.16 -0.12 -12.99
N TYR A 276 2.09 -1.44 -13.17
CA TYR A 276 1.89 -2.11 -14.46
C TYR A 276 0.50 -2.82 -14.53
N PRO A 277 -0.62 -2.10 -14.75
CA PRO A 277 -1.94 -2.71 -14.82
C PRO A 277 -2.03 -3.83 -15.86
N LYS A 278 -2.84 -4.86 -15.59
CA LYS A 278 -3.17 -5.89 -16.58
C LYS A 278 -3.76 -5.24 -17.85
N HIS A 279 -3.56 -5.88 -19.01
CA HIS A 279 -4.09 -5.46 -20.31
C HIS A 279 -3.63 -4.06 -20.81
N LYS A 280 -2.57 -3.49 -20.22
CA LYS A 280 -1.84 -2.35 -20.81
C LYS A 280 -0.57 -2.84 -21.51
N ASN A 281 -0.17 -2.15 -22.58
CA ASN A 281 1.15 -2.36 -23.19
C ASN A 281 2.22 -1.99 -22.14
N LEU A 282 3.23 -2.85 -21.97
CA LEU A 282 4.33 -2.62 -21.01
C LEU A 282 5.51 -1.85 -21.62
N ASN A 283 5.64 -1.81 -22.95
CA ASN A 283 6.75 -1.14 -23.65
C ASN A 283 6.68 0.39 -23.53
N LYS A 284 5.53 0.94 -23.12
CA LYS A 284 5.36 2.37 -22.80
C LYS A 284 6.05 2.80 -21.50
N TYR A 285 6.53 1.86 -20.69
CA TYR A 285 7.23 2.13 -19.44
C TYR A 285 8.73 2.00 -19.70
N SER A 286 9.44 3.13 -19.71
CA SER A 286 10.88 3.20 -19.91
C SER A 286 11.66 2.54 -18.78
N GLU A 287 12.92 2.20 -19.04
CA GLU A 287 13.82 1.67 -18.02
C GLU A 287 13.94 2.58 -16.80
N LYS A 288 13.93 3.92 -17.00
CA LYS A 288 13.92 4.88 -15.89
C LYS A 288 12.71 4.68 -14.98
N TYR A 289 11.52 4.47 -15.55
CA TYR A 289 10.30 4.19 -14.78
C TYR A 289 10.39 2.84 -14.04
N ASP A 290 11.03 1.84 -14.65
CA ASP A 290 11.26 0.55 -14.01
C ASP A 290 12.23 0.69 -12.82
N LYS A 291 13.35 1.40 -12.99
CA LYS A 291 14.31 1.72 -11.91
C LYS A 291 13.62 2.45 -10.75
N GLU A 292 12.85 3.51 -11.04
CA GLU A 292 12.04 4.22 -10.03
C GLU A 292 11.07 3.28 -9.29
N ASN A 293 10.43 2.35 -10.00
CA ASN A 293 9.51 1.39 -9.40
C ASN A 293 10.22 0.34 -8.52
N ILE A 294 11.38 -0.18 -8.94
CA ILE A 294 12.23 -1.06 -8.11
C ILE A 294 12.59 -0.36 -6.81
N ILE A 295 13.10 0.88 -6.89
CA ILE A 295 13.48 1.68 -5.73
C ILE A 295 12.30 1.83 -4.77
N LEU A 296 11.12 2.19 -5.28
CA LEU A 296 9.89 2.31 -4.47
C LEU A 296 9.45 0.99 -3.82
N LEU A 297 9.49 -0.13 -4.55
CA LEU A 297 9.05 -1.43 -4.04
C LEU A 297 10.03 -2.03 -3.04
N ASN A 298 11.34 -1.86 -3.25
CA ASN A 298 12.38 -2.38 -2.36
C ASN A 298 12.58 -1.48 -1.12
N ASN A 299 12.17 -0.21 -1.17
CA ASN A 299 12.10 0.67 0.02
C ASN A 299 10.72 0.69 0.70
N ARG A 300 9.75 -0.12 0.24
CA ARG A 300 8.43 -0.23 0.88
C ARG A 300 8.49 -1.19 2.08
N PRO A 301 8.04 -0.79 3.29
CA PRO A 301 8.02 -1.64 4.48
C PRO A 301 7.26 -2.95 4.25
N ARG A 302 7.79 -4.11 4.69
CA ARG A 302 7.08 -5.40 4.61
C ARG A 302 6.75 -5.88 6.03
N LYS A 303 5.48 -6.22 6.29
CA LYS A 303 5.04 -6.75 7.60
C LYS A 303 5.80 -8.02 8.01
N LYS A 304 6.08 -8.91 7.04
CA LYS A 304 6.92 -10.11 7.20
C LYS A 304 8.32 -9.81 7.75
N LEU A 305 8.86 -8.62 7.48
CA LEU A 305 10.20 -8.17 7.87
C LEU A 305 10.16 -7.26 9.10
N ASN A 306 9.13 -7.38 9.96
CA ASN A 306 8.88 -6.48 11.07
C ASN A 306 8.87 -4.99 10.67
N PHE A 307 8.33 -4.70 9.46
CA PHE A 307 8.28 -3.39 8.83
C PHE A 307 9.63 -2.78 8.42
N LYS A 308 10.74 -3.54 8.44
CA LYS A 308 11.93 -3.20 7.64
C LYS A 308 11.60 -3.23 6.14
N THR A 309 12.44 -2.58 5.33
CA THR A 309 12.37 -2.63 3.86
C THR A 309 13.14 -3.84 3.33
N PRO A 310 12.80 -4.36 2.14
CA PRO A 310 13.62 -5.36 1.46
C PRO A 310 15.10 -4.99 1.32
N VAL A 311 15.44 -3.73 1.00
CA VAL A 311 16.83 -3.28 0.93
C VAL A 311 17.53 -3.44 2.28
N GLU A 312 16.93 -2.94 3.36
CA GLU A 312 17.53 -3.00 4.71
C GLU A 312 17.84 -4.42 5.15
N VAL A 313 16.95 -5.38 4.87
CA VAL A 313 17.18 -6.79 5.25
C VAL A 313 18.18 -7.46 4.31
N PHE A 314 18.15 -7.16 3.01
CA PHE A 314 19.11 -7.73 2.05
C PHE A 314 20.55 -7.28 2.34
N GLN A 315 20.75 -6.02 2.71
CA GLN A 315 22.06 -5.47 3.06
C GLN A 315 22.66 -6.14 4.32
N MET A 316 21.86 -6.76 5.19
CA MET A 316 22.37 -7.55 6.32
C MET A 316 23.09 -8.83 5.87
N PHE A 317 22.78 -9.36 4.68
CA PHE A 317 23.42 -10.56 4.12
C PHE A 317 24.45 -10.23 3.04
N SER A 318 24.21 -9.18 2.26
CA SER A 318 25.09 -8.72 1.19
C SER A 318 25.33 -7.20 1.30
N PRO A 319 26.21 -6.76 2.22
CA PRO A 319 26.41 -5.33 2.52
C PRO A 319 26.99 -4.54 1.34
N TYR A 320 27.71 -5.19 0.43
CA TYR A 320 28.23 -4.60 -0.81
C TYR A 320 27.25 -4.68 -1.99
N PHE A 321 25.98 -5.05 -1.76
CA PHE A 321 24.99 -5.07 -2.82
C PHE A 321 24.46 -3.67 -3.10
N ASP A 322 25.04 -3.07 -4.14
CA ASP A 322 24.61 -1.80 -4.69
C ASP A 322 23.53 -2.03 -5.77
N LEU A 323 22.27 -1.99 -5.34
CA LEU A 323 21.08 -2.05 -6.20
C LEU A 323 21.12 -1.01 -7.35
N LEU A 324 21.92 0.05 -7.21
CA LEU A 324 22.04 1.15 -8.17
C LEU A 324 23.20 0.95 -9.17
N LYS A 325 24.16 0.05 -8.90
CA LYS A 325 25.16 -0.40 -9.90
C LYS A 325 24.56 -1.40 -10.88
N THR A 326 23.73 -2.34 -10.41
CA THR A 326 22.97 -3.26 -11.28
C THR A 326 21.87 -2.57 -12.10
N CYS A 327 21.59 -1.29 -11.80
CA CYS A 327 20.63 -0.44 -12.50
C CYS A 327 21.24 0.93 -12.80
N THR A 328 22.45 0.95 -13.38
CA THR A 328 23.24 2.12 -13.83
C THR A 328 22.61 3.50 -13.63
N TYR A 329 23.18 4.26 -12.68
CA TYR A 329 22.95 5.69 -12.43
C TYR A 329 21.51 6.16 -12.20
N LEU A 330 21.19 6.51 -10.94
CA LEU A 330 20.35 7.67 -10.55
C LEU A 330 20.24 7.89 -9.02
N ALA A 331 21.19 7.37 -8.22
CA ALA A 331 21.15 7.41 -6.75
C ALA A 331 21.16 8.82 -6.14
N LEU A 332 21.96 9.73 -6.71
CA LEU A 332 22.27 11.03 -6.10
C LEU A 332 21.08 12.01 -6.04
N ILE A 333 20.07 11.85 -6.91
CA ILE A 333 19.04 12.88 -7.11
C ILE A 333 17.95 12.83 -6.02
N MET A 334 17.73 11.68 -5.37
CA MET A 334 16.67 11.53 -4.35
C MET A 334 17.00 12.12 -2.97
N ILE A 335 18.26 12.46 -2.69
CA ILE A 335 18.67 13.11 -1.42
C ILE A 335 18.61 14.65 -1.54
N ILE A 336 18.79 15.19 -2.76
CA ILE A 336 18.91 16.65 -2.99
C ILE A 336 17.55 17.39 -2.94
N TYR A 337 16.42 16.70 -3.19
CA TYR A 337 15.08 17.31 -3.23
C TYR A 337 14.28 17.24 -1.90
N ILE A 338 14.96 17.14 -0.75
CA ILE A 338 14.35 17.31 0.59
C ILE A 338 15.15 18.30 1.45
N ILE A 339 15.74 19.29 0.80
CA ILE A 339 16.03 20.63 1.37
C ILE A 339 14.96 21.56 0.78
#